data_AF-A0A6V8NJN3-F1
#
_entry.id   AF-A0A6V8NJN3-F1
#
_cell.length_a   1.000
_cell.length_b   1.000
_cell.length_c   1.000
_cell.angle_alpha   90.00
_cell.angle_beta   90.00
_cell.angle_gamma   90.00
#
_symmetry.space_group_name_H-M   'P 1'
#
loop_
_entity.id
_entity.type
_entity.pdbx_description
1 polymer ?
#
loop_
_entity_poly.entity_id
_entity_poly.type
_entity_poly.pdbx_seq_one_letter_code
_entity_poly.pdbx_strand_id
1 'polypeptide(L)'
;SLVAAGAGASLPRLARMASARSLTGLSFAAGIPGTVGGAIKNNAGAFGREMAQVVQEVEICSLKGEMRTFSAKDLHFGYRFCRLPMKGIICKAILKLERGEKEDILREMEEYRRIRREKQPVGRRTAGSVFRNPHQGSAARYIEQAGCKGLDIGVARISPHHAKSIENFANATSDDIEILIEEVQKKVREIHGLDLDLEMEIVACKKD
;
A
#
# COMPACT_ATOMS: atom_id res chain seq x y z
N SER A 1 22.30 -9.83 4.30
CA SER A 1 22.22 -10.37 2.93
C SER A 1 21.61 -9.35 1.99
N LEU A 2 22.09 -9.23 0.76
CA LEU A 2 21.49 -8.37 -0.26
C LEU A 2 20.62 -9.19 -1.21
N VAL A 3 19.44 -8.67 -1.54
CA VAL A 3 18.50 -9.28 -2.48
C VAL A 3 18.20 -8.28 -3.59
N ALA A 4 18.48 -8.66 -4.83
CA ALA A 4 18.10 -7.88 -6.00
C ALA A 4 16.70 -8.31 -6.48
N ALA A 5 15.85 -7.33 -6.77
CA ALA A 5 14.53 -7.57 -7.33
C ALA A 5 14.23 -6.54 -8.43
N GLY A 6 13.67 -7.01 -9.56
CA GLY A 6 13.09 -6.11 -10.55
C GLY A 6 11.86 -5.40 -9.98
N ALA A 7 11.64 -4.15 -10.39
CA ALA A 7 10.54 -3.34 -9.87
C ALA A 7 9.15 -3.92 -10.18
N GLY A 8 9.01 -4.66 -11.29
CA GLY A 8 7.77 -5.37 -11.65
C GLY A 8 7.54 -6.66 -10.87
N ALA A 9 8.48 -7.11 -10.02
CA ALA A 9 8.32 -8.34 -9.26
C ALA A 9 7.18 -8.21 -8.24
N SER A 10 6.41 -9.29 -8.08
CA SER A 10 5.38 -9.38 -7.05
C SER A 10 5.99 -9.32 -5.65
N LEU A 11 5.56 -8.35 -4.85
CA LEU A 11 6.08 -8.16 -3.49
C LEU A 11 5.80 -9.35 -2.55
N PRO A 12 4.57 -9.93 -2.51
CA PRO A 12 4.30 -11.14 -1.73
C PRO A 12 5.16 -12.34 -2.15
N ARG A 13 5.42 -12.47 -3.46
CA ARG A 13 6.27 -13.54 -3.98
C ARG A 13 7.72 -13.34 -3.55
N LEU A 14 8.23 -12.11 -3.59
CA LEU A 14 9.56 -11.78 -3.11
C LEU A 14 9.72 -12.11 -1.62
N ALA A 15 8.75 -11.72 -0.78
CA ALA A 15 8.75 -12.06 0.65
C ALA A 15 8.81 -13.58 0.89
N ARG A 16 8.03 -14.37 0.13
CA ARG A 16 8.07 -15.85 0.19
C ARG A 16 9.40 -16.43 -0.28
N MET A 17 10.02 -15.85 -1.30
CA MET A 17 11.33 -16.29 -1.80
C MET A 17 12.47 -15.97 -0.82
N ALA A 18 12.35 -14.86 -0.09
CA ALA A 18 13.28 -14.49 0.97
C ALA A 18 13.17 -15.46 2.16
N SER A 19 11.94 -15.75 2.62
CA SER A 19 11.74 -16.70 3.73
C SER A 19 12.20 -18.12 3.41
N ALA A 20 12.01 -18.60 2.18
CA ALA A 20 12.53 -19.88 1.73
C ALA A 20 14.07 -19.99 1.81
N ARG A 21 14.78 -18.85 1.88
CA ARG A 21 16.23 -18.73 2.02
C ARG A 21 16.67 -18.28 3.43
N SER A 22 15.78 -18.38 4.42
CA SER A 22 16.05 -17.95 5.80
C SER A 22 16.47 -16.48 5.90
N LEU A 23 15.85 -15.63 5.07
CA LEU A 23 16.04 -14.18 5.10
C LEU A 23 14.82 -13.49 5.70
N THR A 24 15.03 -12.79 6.81
CA THR A 24 14.02 -11.99 7.50
C THR A 24 14.06 -10.52 7.08
N GLY A 25 12.96 -9.81 7.36
CA GLY A 25 12.80 -8.39 7.08
C GLY A 25 11.66 -8.05 6.13
N LEU A 26 11.12 -9.03 5.39
CA LEU A 26 10.01 -8.84 4.44
C LEU A 26 8.70 -9.51 4.86
N SER A 27 8.60 -10.08 6.06
CA SER A 27 7.39 -10.76 6.51
C SER A 27 6.16 -9.85 6.46
N PHE A 28 6.32 -8.57 6.83
CA PHE A 28 5.26 -7.56 6.77
C PHE A 28 4.64 -7.39 5.38
N ALA A 29 5.43 -7.65 4.34
CA ALA A 29 5.04 -7.47 2.95
C ALA A 29 4.38 -8.72 2.35
N ALA A 30 4.36 -9.84 3.07
CA ALA A 30 3.79 -11.11 2.62
C ALA A 30 2.32 -11.01 2.21
N GLY A 31 1.59 -10.07 2.80
CA GLY A 31 0.19 -9.80 2.53
C GLY A 31 -0.06 -8.59 1.63
N ILE A 32 0.94 -7.79 1.25
CA ILE A 32 0.72 -6.52 0.54
C ILE A 32 0.68 -6.78 -0.97
N PRO A 33 -0.47 -6.61 -1.65
CA PRO A 33 -0.55 -6.80 -3.09
C PRO A 33 0.25 -5.72 -3.85
N GLY A 34 0.64 -6.04 -5.09
CA GLY A 34 1.36 -5.12 -5.97
C GLY A 34 2.82 -5.52 -6.22
N THR A 35 3.57 -4.56 -6.76
CA THR A 35 4.93 -4.74 -7.24
C THR A 35 5.96 -4.10 -6.31
N VAL A 36 7.22 -4.52 -6.40
CA VAL A 36 8.33 -3.94 -5.64
C VAL A 36 8.46 -2.43 -5.91
N GLY A 37 8.36 -2.00 -7.17
CA GLY A 37 8.47 -0.59 -7.54
C GLY A 37 7.35 0.26 -6.94
N GLY A 38 6.10 -0.19 -7.04
CA GLY A 38 4.96 0.49 -6.42
C GLY A 38 5.08 0.52 -4.90
N ALA A 39 5.54 -0.58 -4.29
CA ALA A 39 5.78 -0.64 -2.86
C ALA A 39 6.84 0.36 -2.39
N ILE A 40 7.91 0.55 -3.16
CA ILE A 40 8.92 1.56 -2.85
C ILE A 40 8.34 2.97 -3.02
N LYS A 41 7.68 3.25 -4.16
CA LYS A 41 7.11 4.58 -4.46
C LYS A 41 6.12 5.06 -3.39
N ASN A 42 5.40 4.12 -2.77
CA ASN A 42 4.39 4.39 -1.73
C ASN A 42 4.88 4.11 -0.31
N ASN A 43 6.17 3.77 -0.12
CA ASN A 43 6.70 3.30 1.16
C ASN A 43 5.75 2.28 1.84
N ALA A 44 5.38 1.23 1.10
CA ALA A 44 4.40 0.27 1.55
C ALA A 44 4.84 -0.35 2.87
N GLY A 45 3.89 -0.50 3.79
CA GLY A 45 4.18 -0.90 5.15
C GLY A 45 2.96 -1.45 5.88
N ALA A 46 3.21 -2.40 6.76
CA ALA A 46 2.23 -3.06 7.61
C ALA A 46 2.94 -3.56 8.88
N PHE A 47 2.18 -3.77 9.96
CA PHE A 47 2.71 -4.36 11.20
C PHE A 47 3.94 -3.64 11.77
N GLY A 48 3.97 -2.31 11.69
CA GLY A 48 5.08 -1.48 12.20
C GLY A 48 6.35 -1.50 11.35
N ARG A 49 6.30 -2.10 10.17
CA ARG A 49 7.43 -2.20 9.23
C ARG A 49 7.08 -1.61 7.88
N GLU A 50 8.08 -1.14 7.14
CA GLU A 50 7.90 -0.50 5.83
C GLU A 50 9.12 -0.68 4.90
N MET A 51 8.93 -0.39 3.62
CA MET A 51 10.00 -0.53 2.61
C MET A 51 11.25 0.29 2.92
N ALA A 52 11.11 1.48 3.52
CA ALA A 52 12.24 2.33 3.89
C ALA A 52 13.27 1.61 4.79
N GLN A 53 12.85 0.61 5.56
CA GLN A 53 13.72 -0.14 6.46
C GLN A 53 14.55 -1.23 5.76
N VAL A 54 14.15 -1.64 4.55
CA VAL A 54 14.80 -2.76 3.82
C VAL A 54 15.41 -2.33 2.50
N VAL A 55 15.02 -1.20 1.92
CA VAL A 55 15.61 -0.68 0.69
C VAL A 55 17.03 -0.20 0.98
N GLN A 56 17.99 -0.69 0.19
CA GLN A 56 19.39 -0.25 0.23
C GLN A 56 19.68 0.68 -0.95
N GLU A 57 19.26 0.30 -2.16
CA GLU A 57 19.45 1.04 -3.40
C GLU A 57 18.28 0.81 -4.35
N VAL A 58 18.06 1.76 -5.25
CA VAL A 58 17.14 1.63 -6.39
C VAL A 58 17.79 2.12 -7.66
N GLU A 59 17.44 1.47 -8.76
CA GLU A 59 17.81 1.89 -10.10
C GLU A 59 16.60 2.55 -10.76
N ILE A 60 16.75 3.77 -11.25
CA ILE A 60 15.69 4.58 -11.87
C ILE A 60 16.07 4.88 -13.32
N CYS A 61 15.14 4.58 -14.24
CA CYS A 61 15.22 5.01 -15.62
C CYS A 61 14.49 6.35 -15.78
N SER A 62 15.20 7.38 -16.24
CA SER A 62 14.59 8.67 -16.59
C SER A 62 13.62 8.56 -17.75
N LEU A 63 12.80 9.59 -17.95
CA LEU A 63 11.94 9.69 -19.14
C LEU A 63 12.73 9.83 -20.46
N LYS A 64 14.04 10.09 -20.38
CA LYS A 64 14.95 10.15 -21.53
C LYS A 64 15.73 8.83 -21.74
N GLY A 65 15.45 7.79 -20.95
CA GLY A 65 16.14 6.49 -21.03
C GLY A 65 17.42 6.38 -20.21
N GLU A 66 17.89 7.46 -19.58
CA GLU A 66 19.08 7.42 -18.70
C GLU A 66 18.84 6.60 -17.42
N MET A 67 19.72 5.63 -17.15
CA MET A 67 19.69 4.81 -15.93
C MET A 67 20.58 5.44 -14.84
N ARG A 68 20.05 5.62 -13.64
CA ARG A 68 20.82 6.08 -12.48
C ARG A 68 20.47 5.27 -11.23
N THR A 69 21.49 4.93 -10.44
CA THR A 69 21.35 4.26 -9.15
C THR A 69 21.38 5.27 -8.02
N PHE A 70 20.47 5.10 -7.07
CA PHE A 70 20.33 5.94 -5.89
C PHE A 70 20.33 5.07 -4.64
N SER A 71 21.04 5.51 -3.61
CA SER A 71 21.00 4.86 -2.30
C SER A 71 19.69 5.18 -1.57
N ALA A 72 19.38 4.43 -0.54
CA ALA A 72 18.23 4.71 0.33
C ALA A 72 18.27 6.12 0.94
N LYS A 73 19.46 6.71 1.12
CA LYS A 73 19.61 8.09 1.65
C LYS A 73 19.20 9.17 0.65
N ASP A 74 19.27 8.86 -0.65
CA ASP A 74 18.83 9.75 -1.72
C ASP A 74 17.30 9.68 -1.92
N LEU A 75 16.67 8.64 -1.36
CA LEU A 75 15.23 8.44 -1.36
C LEU A 75 14.61 9.14 -0.16
N HIS A 76 13.69 10.07 -0.42
CA HIS A 76 13.00 10.78 0.63
C HIS A 76 11.73 10.02 0.99
N PHE A 77 11.86 9.02 1.86
CA PHE A 77 10.74 8.27 2.41
C PHE A 77 9.96 9.09 3.44
N GLY A 78 8.64 8.92 3.44
CA GLY A 78 7.76 9.36 4.51
C GLY A 78 6.53 8.45 4.60
N TYR A 79 5.56 8.85 5.42
CA TYR A 79 4.36 8.04 5.63
C TYR A 79 3.54 7.93 4.34
N ARG A 80 3.47 6.72 3.78
CA ARG A 80 2.75 6.40 2.53
C ARG A 80 3.25 7.16 1.29
N PHE A 81 4.52 7.53 1.25
CA PHE A 81 5.14 8.06 0.03
C PHE A 81 6.67 7.89 0.03
N CYS A 82 7.24 7.90 -1.17
CA CYS A 82 8.65 8.10 -1.42
C CYS A 82 8.82 9.12 -2.54
N ARG A 83 9.56 10.20 -2.27
CA ARG A 83 9.96 11.17 -3.30
C ARG A 83 11.30 10.75 -3.90
N LEU A 84 11.24 10.42 -5.19
CA LEU A 84 12.41 10.01 -5.96
C LEU A 84 13.30 11.22 -6.26
N PRO A 85 14.64 11.04 -6.30
CA PRO A 85 15.60 12.11 -6.58
C PRO A 85 15.55 12.60 -8.03
N MET A 86 14.90 11.86 -8.92
CA MET A 86 14.64 12.26 -10.30
C MET A 86 13.29 11.74 -10.79
N LYS A 87 12.75 12.39 -11.82
CA LYS A 87 11.57 11.87 -12.54
C LYS A 87 11.97 10.65 -13.36
N GLY A 88 11.24 9.55 -13.18
CA GLY A 88 11.54 8.30 -13.86
C GLY A 88 10.75 7.12 -13.30
N ILE A 89 11.10 5.94 -13.78
CA ILE A 89 10.51 4.65 -13.41
C ILE A 89 11.54 3.87 -12.60
N ILE A 90 11.15 3.36 -11.44
CA ILE A 90 11.99 2.41 -10.69
C ILE A 90 12.05 1.12 -11.51
N CYS A 91 13.25 0.65 -11.85
CA CYS A 91 13.46 -0.55 -12.65
C CYS A 91 13.93 -1.74 -11.81
N LYS A 92 14.71 -1.47 -10.76
CA LYS A 92 15.32 -2.47 -9.88
C LYS A 92 15.49 -1.92 -8.48
N ALA A 93 15.47 -2.80 -7.49
CA ALA A 93 15.80 -2.49 -6.11
C ALA A 93 16.78 -3.52 -5.54
N ILE A 94 17.70 -3.04 -4.71
CA ILE A 94 18.52 -3.86 -3.82
C ILE A 94 17.95 -3.70 -2.42
N LEU A 95 17.59 -4.82 -1.80
CA LEU A 95 17.07 -4.89 -0.44
C LEU A 95 18.12 -5.49 0.49
N LYS A 96 18.33 -4.85 1.65
CA LYS A 96 19.16 -5.37 2.73
C LYS A 96 18.28 -6.12 3.72
N LEU A 97 18.42 -7.43 3.71
CA LEU A 97 17.71 -8.36 4.59
C LEU A 97 18.69 -9.01 5.57
N GLU A 98 18.16 -9.61 6.63
CA GLU A 98 18.96 -10.28 7.66
C GLU A 98 18.77 -11.80 7.58
N ARG A 99 19.74 -12.57 8.07
CA ARG A 99 19.51 -14.00 8.29
C ARG A 99 18.62 -14.16 9.52
N GLY A 100 17.71 -15.12 9.47
CA GLY A 100 16.88 -15.49 10.62
C GLY A 100 16.42 -16.93 10.52
N GLU A 101 15.82 -17.43 11.60
CA GLU A 101 15.27 -18.78 11.64
C GLU A 101 14.06 -18.91 10.72
N LYS A 102 14.07 -19.93 9.87
CA LYS A 102 13.07 -20.09 8.80
C LYS A 102 11.68 -20.28 9.39
N GLU A 103 11.57 -21.07 10.45
CA GLU A 103 10.34 -21.41 11.14
C GLU A 103 9.68 -20.16 11.75
N ASP A 104 10.48 -19.27 12.32
CA ASP A 104 9.99 -18.00 12.90
C ASP A 104 9.50 -17.05 11.83
N ILE A 105 10.24 -16.91 10.72
CA ILE A 105 9.82 -16.09 9.56
C ILE A 105 8.49 -16.61 9.00
N LEU A 106 8.35 -17.93 8.83
CA LEU A 106 7.12 -18.52 8.31
C LEU A 106 5.94 -18.32 9.27
N ARG A 107 6.17 -18.45 10.58
CA ARG A 107 5.16 -18.19 11.62
C ARG A 107 4.69 -16.74 11.58
N GLU A 108 5.63 -15.79 11.53
CA GLU A 108 5.32 -14.36 11.43
C GLU A 108 4.53 -14.03 10.15
N MET A 109 4.97 -14.56 9.00
CA MET A 109 4.25 -14.37 7.75
C MET A 109 2.83 -14.92 7.79
N GLU A 110 2.61 -16.09 8.41
CA GLU A 110 1.28 -16.67 8.51
C GLU A 110 0.37 -15.90 9.47
N GLU A 111 0.92 -15.44 10.60
CA GLU A 111 0.18 -14.58 11.53
C GLU A 111 -0.26 -13.28 10.86
N TYR A 112 0.63 -12.62 10.12
CA TYR A 112 0.28 -11.42 9.37
C TYR A 112 -0.77 -11.66 8.29
N ARG A 113 -0.72 -12.80 7.59
CA ARG A 113 -1.77 -13.18 6.64
C ARG A 113 -3.10 -13.44 7.34
N ARG A 114 -3.09 -14.13 8.49
CA ARG A 114 -4.28 -14.40 9.30
C ARG A 114 -4.94 -13.08 9.73
N ILE A 115 -4.18 -12.18 10.36
CA ILE A 115 -4.67 -10.86 10.76
C ILE A 115 -5.23 -10.09 9.55
N ARG A 116 -4.55 -10.15 8.40
CA ARG A 116 -5.03 -9.45 7.19
C ARG A 116 -6.35 -10.04 6.67
N ARG A 117 -6.50 -11.36 6.65
CA ARG A 117 -7.76 -12.03 6.26
C ARG A 117 -8.92 -11.68 7.18
N GLU A 118 -8.64 -11.52 8.47
CA GLU A 118 -9.65 -11.14 9.47
C GLU A 118 -10.05 -9.67 9.38
N LYS A 119 -9.09 -8.77 9.13
CA LYS A 119 -9.30 -7.32 9.22
C LYS A 119 -9.54 -6.61 7.87
N GLN A 120 -9.31 -7.27 6.74
CA GLN A 120 -9.45 -6.66 5.42
C GLN A 120 -10.33 -7.52 4.51
N PRO A 121 -11.03 -6.93 3.52
CA PRO A 121 -11.87 -7.66 2.57
C PRO A 121 -11.03 -8.40 1.52
N VAL A 122 -10.26 -9.40 1.96
CA VAL A 122 -9.41 -10.22 1.09
C VAL A 122 -10.28 -11.00 0.09
N GLY A 123 -9.89 -10.96 -1.19
CA GLY A 123 -10.63 -11.61 -2.27
C GLY A 123 -11.74 -10.74 -2.89
N ARG A 124 -12.03 -9.57 -2.31
CA ARG A 124 -12.89 -8.56 -2.94
C ARG A 124 -12.07 -7.64 -3.86
N ARG A 125 -12.72 -7.05 -4.85
CA ARG A 125 -12.10 -6.05 -5.73
C ARG A 125 -12.03 -4.73 -4.98
N THR A 126 -10.85 -4.38 -4.48
CA THR A 126 -10.59 -3.11 -3.78
C THR A 126 -9.25 -2.53 -4.21
N ALA A 127 -9.05 -1.23 -4.02
CA ALA A 127 -7.77 -0.56 -4.23
C ALA A 127 -6.88 -0.55 -2.95
N GLY A 128 -7.25 -1.29 -1.92
CA GLY A 128 -6.61 -1.24 -0.61
C GLY A 128 -7.25 -0.19 0.31
N SER A 129 -6.42 0.54 1.07
CA SER A 129 -6.88 1.67 1.88
C SER A 129 -7.04 2.90 1.00
N VAL A 130 -8.25 3.46 0.99
CA VAL A 130 -8.62 4.66 0.22
C VAL A 130 -8.12 5.92 0.91
N PHE A 131 -8.22 5.98 2.23
CA PHE A 131 -7.89 7.16 3.04
C PHE A 131 -6.62 6.96 3.86
N ARG A 132 -5.81 8.01 4.02
CA ARG A 132 -4.71 8.05 4.99
C ARG A 132 -5.26 8.16 6.41
N ASN A 133 -4.50 7.71 7.38
CA ASN A 133 -4.84 8.00 8.77
C ASN A 133 -4.48 9.46 9.09
N PRO A 134 -5.43 10.28 9.57
CA PRO A 134 -5.12 11.61 10.07
C PRO A 134 -4.30 11.55 11.36
N HIS A 135 -3.63 12.63 11.75
CA HIS A 135 -2.80 12.69 12.96
C HIS A 135 -3.60 12.38 14.25
N GLN A 136 -4.91 12.64 14.24
CA GLN A 136 -5.84 12.43 15.34
C GLN A 136 -6.20 10.94 15.54
N GLY A 137 -5.88 10.05 14.58
CA GLY A 137 -6.04 8.61 14.74
C GLY A 137 -6.44 7.87 13.47
N SER A 138 -7.14 6.75 13.65
CA SER A 138 -7.52 5.86 12.54
C SER A 138 -8.65 6.44 11.70
N ALA A 139 -8.43 6.60 10.39
CA ALA A 139 -9.49 7.00 9.46
C ALA A 139 -10.67 6.01 9.47
N ALA A 140 -10.39 4.71 9.58
CA ALA A 140 -11.44 3.69 9.70
C ALA A 140 -12.40 4.00 10.84
N ARG A 141 -11.88 4.40 12.02
CA ARG A 141 -12.72 4.72 13.17
C ARG A 141 -13.66 5.89 12.90
N TYR A 142 -13.14 6.96 12.29
CA TYR A 142 -13.95 8.15 11.97
C TYR A 142 -14.99 7.84 10.89
N ILE A 143 -14.63 7.06 9.87
CA ILE A 143 -15.57 6.64 8.82
C ILE A 143 -16.69 5.77 9.42
N GLU A 144 -16.36 4.86 10.35
CA GLU A 144 -17.35 4.04 11.05
C GLU A 144 -18.27 4.87 11.95
N GLN A 145 -17.70 5.79 12.74
CA GLN A 145 -18.47 6.69 13.61
C GLN A 145 -19.36 7.66 12.82
N ALA A 146 -18.93 8.03 11.62
CA ALA A 146 -19.72 8.80 10.68
C ALA A 146 -20.83 7.99 9.98
N GLY A 147 -21.04 6.72 10.37
CA GLY A 147 -22.09 5.85 9.82
C GLY A 147 -21.86 5.43 8.37
N CYS A 148 -20.64 5.55 7.85
CA CYS A 148 -20.34 5.28 6.44
C CYS A 148 -20.07 3.79 6.16
N LYS A 149 -19.98 2.94 7.19
CA LYS A 149 -19.70 1.50 7.01
C LYS A 149 -20.88 0.82 6.31
N GLY A 150 -20.63 0.23 5.14
CA GLY A 150 -21.69 -0.33 4.29
C GLY A 150 -22.46 0.72 3.46
N LEU A 151 -22.02 1.98 3.45
CA LEU A 151 -22.58 3.00 2.55
C LEU A 151 -22.26 2.67 1.10
N ASP A 152 -23.27 2.81 0.24
CA ASP A 152 -23.20 2.44 -1.17
C ASP A 152 -23.52 3.61 -2.08
N ILE A 153 -22.82 3.68 -3.21
CA ILE A 153 -23.18 4.49 -4.37
C ILE A 153 -23.02 3.61 -5.61
N GLY A 154 -24.12 3.44 -6.36
CA GLY A 154 -24.16 2.52 -7.49
C GLY A 154 -23.78 1.09 -7.05
N VAL A 155 -22.65 0.59 -7.58
CA VAL A 155 -22.10 -0.72 -7.22
C VAL A 155 -20.73 -0.65 -6.52
N ALA A 156 -20.42 0.51 -5.93
CA ALA A 156 -19.31 0.74 -5.00
C ALA A 156 -19.85 0.80 -3.56
N ARG A 157 -19.13 0.17 -2.62
CA ARG A 157 -19.52 0.06 -1.20
C ARG A 157 -18.36 0.35 -0.28
N ILE A 158 -18.55 1.11 0.80
CA ILE A 158 -17.60 1.10 1.91
C ILE A 158 -17.67 -0.26 2.60
N SER A 159 -16.55 -0.99 2.61
CA SER A 159 -16.48 -2.36 3.09
C SER A 159 -17.05 -2.51 4.50
N PRO A 160 -18.02 -3.43 4.70
CA PRO A 160 -18.48 -3.82 6.03
C PRO A 160 -17.39 -4.51 6.86
N HIS A 161 -16.30 -4.97 6.25
CA HIS A 161 -15.18 -5.57 6.96
C HIS A 161 -14.13 -4.53 7.38
N HIS A 162 -13.86 -3.53 6.53
CA HIS A 162 -12.86 -2.51 6.80
C HIS A 162 -13.21 -1.15 6.20
N ALA A 163 -13.62 -0.19 7.03
CA ALA A 163 -14.17 1.09 6.56
C ALA A 163 -13.20 1.98 5.75
N LYS A 164 -11.90 1.67 5.69
CA LYS A 164 -10.96 2.34 4.78
C LYS A 164 -10.96 1.78 3.36
N SER A 165 -11.69 0.70 3.09
CA SER A 165 -11.69 0.05 1.78
C SER A 165 -13.04 0.22 1.11
N ILE A 166 -13.00 0.61 -0.17
CA ILE A 166 -14.16 0.57 -1.06
C ILE A 166 -14.13 -0.76 -1.83
N GLU A 167 -15.22 -1.50 -1.75
CA GLU A 167 -15.49 -2.72 -2.49
C GLU A 167 -16.24 -2.39 -3.78
N ASN A 168 -15.66 -2.82 -4.89
CA ASN A 168 -16.38 -2.95 -6.15
C ASN A 168 -17.02 -4.35 -6.19
N PHE A 169 -18.30 -4.44 -5.85
CA PHE A 169 -19.02 -5.71 -5.80
C PHE A 169 -19.63 -6.13 -7.15
N ALA A 170 -19.53 -5.28 -8.18
CA ALA A 170 -19.86 -5.61 -9.56
C ALA A 170 -18.91 -4.90 -10.55
N ASN A 171 -19.43 -3.93 -11.31
CA ASN A 171 -18.69 -3.16 -12.31
C ASN A 171 -18.76 -1.65 -11.98
N ALA A 172 -18.31 -1.27 -10.78
CA ALA A 172 -18.28 0.13 -10.36
C ALA A 172 -17.40 0.95 -11.32
N THR A 173 -17.90 2.13 -11.69
CA THR A 173 -17.16 3.13 -12.46
C THR A 173 -16.21 3.90 -11.54
N SER A 174 -15.27 4.66 -12.12
CA SER A 174 -14.49 5.64 -11.35
C SER A 174 -15.40 6.65 -10.66
N ASP A 175 -16.45 7.09 -11.35
CA ASP A 175 -17.39 8.10 -10.87
C ASP A 175 -18.15 7.59 -9.63
N ASP A 176 -18.60 6.33 -9.62
CA ASP A 176 -19.22 5.71 -8.44
C ASP A 176 -18.28 5.75 -7.21
N ILE A 177 -16.99 5.48 -7.44
CA ILE A 177 -15.97 5.47 -6.38
C ILE A 177 -15.67 6.90 -5.92
N GLU A 178 -15.53 7.86 -6.83
CA GLU A 178 -15.24 9.26 -6.53
C GLU A 178 -16.39 9.92 -5.76
N ILE A 179 -17.65 9.72 -6.17
CA ILE A 179 -18.81 10.24 -5.43
C ILE A 179 -18.87 9.59 -4.04
N LEU A 180 -18.56 8.30 -3.92
CA LEU A 180 -18.54 7.63 -2.61
C LEU A 180 -17.43 8.17 -1.70
N ILE A 181 -16.26 8.50 -2.26
CA ILE A 181 -15.18 9.16 -1.55
C ILE A 181 -15.64 10.53 -1.02
N GLU A 182 -16.25 11.35 -1.87
CA GLU A 182 -16.74 12.68 -1.52
C GLU A 182 -17.79 12.63 -0.40
N GLU A 183 -18.74 11.71 -0.49
CA GLU A 183 -19.78 11.55 0.53
C GLU A 183 -19.19 11.12 1.89
N VAL A 184 -18.18 10.24 1.88
CA VAL A 184 -17.46 9.86 3.11
C VAL A 184 -16.69 11.03 3.70
N GLN A 185 -15.95 11.78 2.88
CA GLN A 185 -15.20 12.97 3.35
C GLN A 185 -16.15 14.01 3.93
N LYS A 186 -17.29 14.26 3.27
CA LYS A 186 -18.33 15.17 3.74
C LYS A 186 -18.88 14.75 5.10
N LYS A 187 -19.32 13.50 5.26
CA LYS A 187 -19.87 13.00 6.53
C LYS A 187 -18.85 13.04 7.66
N VAL A 188 -17.59 12.69 7.39
CA VAL A 188 -16.51 12.76 8.40
C VAL A 188 -16.22 14.20 8.78
N ARG A 189 -16.22 15.14 7.83
CA ARG A 189 -16.06 16.57 8.12
C ARG A 189 -17.23 17.10 8.96
N GLU A 190 -18.46 16.76 8.63
CA GLU A 190 -19.65 17.22 9.36
C GLU A 190 -19.69 16.71 10.81
N ILE A 191 -19.31 15.45 11.05
CA ILE A 191 -19.42 14.81 12.37
C ILE A 191 -18.18 15.04 13.24
N HIS A 192 -17.00 15.11 12.63
CA HIS A 192 -15.73 15.16 13.37
C HIS A 192 -14.92 16.43 13.12
N GLY A 193 -15.29 17.28 12.16
CA GLY A 193 -14.50 18.46 11.78
C GLY A 193 -13.13 18.09 11.17
N LEU A 194 -13.02 16.90 10.56
CA LEU A 194 -11.76 16.38 10.02
C LEU A 194 -11.83 16.22 8.50
N ASP A 195 -10.74 16.60 7.84
CA ASP A 195 -10.50 16.35 6.42
C ASP A 195 -9.70 15.06 6.25
N LEU A 196 -10.23 14.12 5.46
CA LEU A 196 -9.52 12.88 5.15
C LEU A 196 -8.79 13.00 3.80
N ASP A 197 -7.47 12.84 3.84
CA ASP A 197 -6.64 12.74 2.63
C ASP A 197 -6.71 11.34 2.00
N LEU A 198 -6.61 11.29 0.68
CA LEU A 198 -6.50 10.02 -0.04
C LEU A 198 -5.11 9.38 0.11
N GLU A 199 -5.11 8.07 0.31
CA GLU A 199 -3.94 7.20 0.24
C GLU A 199 -3.79 6.62 -1.17
N MET A 200 -4.91 6.33 -1.84
CA MET A 200 -4.92 5.94 -3.24
C MET A 200 -4.69 7.15 -4.16
N GLU A 201 -4.13 6.88 -5.35
CA GLU A 201 -3.96 7.89 -6.39
C GLU A 201 -5.10 7.77 -7.42
N ILE A 202 -5.80 8.87 -7.67
CA ILE A 202 -6.74 8.99 -8.79
C ILE A 202 -5.94 9.46 -10.01
N VAL A 203 -5.90 8.64 -11.05
CA VAL A 203 -5.22 8.96 -12.30
C VAL A 203 -6.28 9.23 -13.35
N ALA A 204 -6.54 10.51 -13.61
CA ALA A 204 -7.44 10.91 -14.67
C ALA A 204 -6.75 10.75 -16.04
N CYS A 205 -7.44 10.12 -16.98
CA CYS A 205 -7.09 10.25 -18.39
C CYS A 205 -7.70 11.57 -18.86
N LYS A 206 -6.88 12.50 -19.39
CA LYS A 206 -7.46 13.59 -20.19
C LYS A 206 -8.16 12.92 -21.37
N LYS A 207 -9.48 13.06 -21.46
CA LYS A 207 -10.18 12.82 -22.71
C LYS A 207 -9.70 13.91 -23.66
N ASP A 208 -8.91 13.53 -24.65
CA ASP A 208 -8.63 14.35 -25.83
C ASP A 208 -9.93 14.68 -26.57
#